data_AF-A0A441U6M9-F1
#
_entry.id   AF-A0A441U6M9-F1
#
_cell.length_a   1.000
_cell.length_b   1.000
_cell.length_c   1.000
_cell.angle_alpha   90.00
_cell.angle_beta   90.00
_cell.angle_gamma   90.00
#
_symmetry.space_group_name_H-M   'P 1'
#
loop_
_entity.id
_entity.type
_entity.pdbx_description
1 polymer ?
#
loop_
_entity_poly.entity_id
_entity_poly.type
_entity_poly.pdbx_seq_one_letter_code
_entity_poly.pdbx_strand_id
1 'polypeptide(L)'
;YATGSRNMFGYFLRNSTRYFFIPTEGPIVLFEYPQSYHVSMVLDTIDEARPSKLVWSSVLGRDDETAGPFADEIAELLKAHGGGSMKLGLDRCGHLQALALEKRGCEVRDCQGEILAVRAVKTPEEVKCLQVSMA
;
A
#
# COMPACT_ATOMS: atom_id res chain seq x y z
N TYR A 1 -6.93 -7.23 0.34
CA TYR A 1 -6.83 -8.18 1.47
C TYR A 1 -6.86 -7.38 2.76
N ALA A 2 -5.80 -6.62 3.07
CA ALA A 2 -5.67 -5.86 4.32
C ALA A 2 -6.90 -5.04 4.74
N THR A 3 -7.48 -4.25 3.82
CA THR A 3 -8.54 -3.28 4.18
C THR A 3 -9.92 -3.64 3.61
N GLY A 4 -10.04 -4.69 2.80
CA GLY A 4 -11.28 -4.99 2.06
C GLY A 4 -11.66 -3.97 0.95
N SER A 5 -10.95 -2.85 0.85
CA SER A 5 -11.24 -1.79 -0.12
C SER A 5 -10.98 -2.19 -1.58
N ARG A 6 -11.89 -1.79 -2.47
CA ARG A 6 -11.85 -2.03 -3.92
C ARG A 6 -12.04 -0.72 -4.66
N ASN A 7 -11.16 -0.45 -5.62
CA ASN A 7 -11.28 0.68 -6.54
C ASN A 7 -10.51 0.34 -7.81
N MET A 8 -11.06 0.66 -8.98
CA MET A 8 -10.44 0.52 -10.32
C MET A 8 -9.48 -0.69 -10.48
N PHE A 9 -9.89 -1.89 -10.05
CA PHE A 9 -9.00 -3.06 -9.92
C PHE A 9 -8.21 -3.36 -11.22
N GLY A 10 -8.88 -3.31 -12.38
CA GLY A 10 -8.24 -3.52 -13.68
C GLY A 10 -7.13 -2.51 -13.99
N TYR A 11 -7.27 -1.26 -13.55
CA TYR A 11 -6.25 -0.22 -13.72
C TYR A 11 -5.05 -0.48 -12.80
N PHE A 12 -5.28 -0.73 -11.51
CA PHE A 12 -4.19 -0.93 -10.54
C PHE A 12 -3.46 -2.27 -10.66
N LEU A 13 -4.06 -3.26 -11.35
CA LEU A 13 -3.33 -4.49 -11.71
C LEU A 13 -2.08 -4.19 -12.56
N ARG A 14 -2.16 -3.17 -13.41
CA ARG A 14 -1.12 -2.77 -14.37
C ARG A 14 -0.33 -1.56 -13.90
N ASN A 15 -0.96 -0.67 -13.14
CA ASN A 15 -0.37 0.57 -12.63
C ASN A 15 -0.26 0.49 -11.11
N SER A 16 0.93 0.21 -10.59
CA SER A 16 1.20 0.09 -9.15
C SER A 16 1.28 1.45 -8.47
N THR A 17 0.18 2.21 -8.55
CA THR A 17 0.08 3.61 -8.11
C THR A 17 -0.92 3.79 -6.97
N ARG A 18 -1.53 2.71 -6.48
CA ARG A 18 -2.34 2.67 -5.26
C ARG A 18 -1.67 1.75 -4.25
N TYR A 19 -1.49 2.24 -3.03
CA TYR A 19 -0.77 1.52 -1.98
C TYR A 19 -1.32 1.88 -0.60
N PHE A 20 -0.97 1.07 0.40
CA PHE A 20 -1.33 1.30 1.80
C PHE A 20 -0.07 1.32 2.64
N PHE A 21 -0.02 2.23 3.61
CA PHE A 21 0.90 2.11 4.73
C PHE A 21 0.15 1.46 5.90
N ILE A 22 0.67 0.33 6.38
CA ILE A 22 0.07 -0.46 7.46
C ILE A 22 1.14 -0.60 8.55
N PRO A 23 1.10 0.21 9.61
CA PRO A 23 2.05 0.08 10.72
C PRO A 23 1.68 -1.12 11.61
N THR A 24 2.58 -1.50 12.51
CA THR A 24 2.27 -2.47 13.57
C THR A 24 1.24 -1.93 14.55
N GLU A 25 1.31 -0.62 14.83
CA GLU A 25 0.37 0.12 15.65
C GLU A 25 0.15 1.52 15.06
N GLY A 26 -1.08 2.02 15.13
CA GLY A 26 -1.45 3.34 14.58
C GLY A 26 -2.29 3.26 13.31
N PRO A 27 -2.43 4.39 12.59
CA PRO A 27 -3.41 4.52 11.51
C PRO A 27 -2.98 3.79 10.25
N ILE A 28 -3.95 3.12 9.60
CA ILE A 28 -3.80 2.62 8.23
C ILE A 28 -4.06 3.77 7.27
N VAL A 29 -3.05 4.08 6.46
CA VAL A 29 -3.10 5.19 5.49
C VAL A 29 -3.21 4.62 4.07
N LEU A 30 -4.29 4.96 3.37
CA LEU A 30 -4.48 4.66 1.96
C LEU A 30 -3.90 5.79 1.09
N PHE A 31 -3.11 5.41 0.08
CA PHE A 31 -2.68 6.31 -0.99
C PHE A 31 -3.42 5.97 -2.26
N GLU A 32 -4.34 6.84 -2.63
CA GLU A 32 -5.36 6.57 -3.63
C GLU A 32 -5.18 7.42 -4.88
N TYR A 33 -5.75 6.97 -5.99
CA TYR A 33 -5.88 7.79 -7.17
C TYR A 33 -6.61 9.11 -6.84
N PRO A 34 -6.07 10.28 -7.27
CA PRO A 34 -6.63 11.58 -6.95
C PRO A 34 -8.15 11.64 -7.18
N GLN A 35 -8.86 12.27 -6.24
CA GLN A 35 -10.32 12.46 -6.27
C GLN A 35 -11.18 11.18 -6.09
N SER A 36 -10.58 10.00 -5.92
CA SER A 36 -11.34 8.73 -5.75
C SER A 36 -11.34 8.16 -4.32
N TYR A 37 -10.77 8.89 -3.35
CA TYR A 37 -10.67 8.43 -1.94
C TYR A 37 -12.02 8.16 -1.28
N HIS A 38 -13.08 8.89 -1.66
CA HIS A 38 -14.44 8.72 -1.11
C HIS A 38 -15.00 7.30 -1.28
N VAL A 39 -14.52 6.53 -2.28
CA VAL A 39 -14.92 5.14 -2.52
C VAL A 39 -14.42 4.21 -1.42
N SER A 40 -13.26 4.53 -0.82
CA SER A 40 -12.60 3.69 0.16
C SER A 40 -12.86 4.13 1.60
N MET A 41 -13.11 5.43 1.83
CA MET A 41 -13.33 6.01 3.16
C MET A 41 -14.67 5.63 3.81
N VAL A 42 -15.52 4.86 3.13
CA VAL A 42 -16.72 4.26 3.73
C VAL A 42 -16.42 3.03 4.58
N LEU A 43 -15.16 2.56 4.58
CA LEU A 43 -14.72 1.38 5.32
C LEU A 43 -14.01 1.82 6.59
N ASP A 44 -14.41 1.23 7.72
CA ASP A 44 -13.79 1.48 9.03
C ASP A 44 -12.37 0.88 9.16
N THR A 45 -11.86 0.26 8.11
CA THR A 45 -10.53 -0.37 8.05
C THR A 45 -9.44 0.58 7.54
N ILE A 46 -9.80 1.82 7.23
CA ILE A 46 -8.91 2.85 6.70
C ILE A 46 -9.12 4.13 7.53
N ASP A 47 -8.08 4.58 8.21
CA ASP A 47 -8.15 5.76 9.08
C ASP A 47 -7.92 7.05 8.31
N GLU A 48 -7.04 7.01 7.30
CA GLU A 48 -6.65 8.17 6.51
C GLU A 48 -6.53 7.83 5.03
N ALA A 49 -6.91 8.76 4.15
CA ALA A 49 -6.63 8.66 2.71
C ALA A 49 -5.92 9.91 2.19
N ARG A 50 -4.88 9.67 1.40
CA ARG A 50 -4.06 10.71 0.74
C ARG A 50 -3.99 10.47 -0.76
N PRO A 51 -3.81 11.51 -1.59
CA PRO A 51 -3.50 11.33 -3.00
C PRO A 51 -2.14 10.65 -3.18
N SER A 52 -2.11 9.58 -3.96
CA SER A 52 -0.87 8.90 -4.33
C SER A 52 0.05 9.81 -5.15
N LYS A 53 1.34 9.84 -4.79
CA LYS A 53 2.38 10.58 -5.51
C LYS A 53 2.81 9.90 -6.81
N LEU A 54 2.41 8.65 -7.03
CA LEU A 54 2.88 7.81 -8.13
C LEU A 54 1.94 7.84 -9.34
N VAL A 55 0.74 8.40 -9.20
CA VAL A 55 -0.21 8.43 -10.32
C VAL A 55 0.37 9.24 -11.47
N TRP A 56 0.24 8.69 -12.69
CA TRP A 56 0.73 9.27 -13.95
C TRP A 56 2.24 9.33 -14.14
N SER A 57 3.07 9.00 -13.14
CA SER A 57 4.53 9.16 -13.26
C SER A 57 5.10 8.42 -14.47
N SER A 58 4.72 7.16 -14.67
CA SER A 58 5.24 6.34 -15.78
C SER A 58 4.71 6.79 -17.14
N VAL A 59 3.45 7.28 -17.22
CA VAL A 59 2.87 7.79 -18.46
C VAL A 59 3.54 9.10 -18.88
N LEU A 60 3.99 9.89 -17.90
CA LEU A 60 4.68 11.16 -18.12
C LEU A 60 6.20 11.02 -18.21
N GLY A 61 6.77 9.82 -17.99
CA GLY A 61 8.21 9.61 -17.93
C GLY A 61 8.89 10.29 -16.74
N ARG A 62 8.18 10.47 -15.62
CA ARG A 62 8.61 11.23 -14.42
C ARG A 62 8.76 10.36 -13.18
N ASP A 63 9.04 9.06 -13.34
CA ASP A 63 9.20 8.13 -12.21
C ASP A 63 10.34 8.54 -11.27
N ASP A 64 11.44 9.09 -11.80
CA ASP A 64 12.56 9.61 -11.00
C ASP A 64 12.16 10.80 -10.11
N GLU A 65 11.22 11.63 -10.59
CA GLU A 65 10.77 12.82 -9.88
C GLU A 65 9.77 12.48 -8.76
N THR A 66 8.98 11.40 -8.92
CA THR A 66 7.96 11.01 -7.94
C THR A 66 8.48 10.07 -6.85
N ALA A 67 9.57 9.33 -7.12
CA ALA A 67 10.17 8.39 -6.16
C ALA A 67 10.64 9.09 -4.87
N GLY A 68 11.20 10.29 -4.97
CA GLY A 68 11.64 11.09 -3.82
C GLY A 68 10.48 11.45 -2.88
N PRO A 69 9.49 12.24 -3.35
CA PRO A 69 8.33 12.62 -2.55
C PRO A 69 7.54 11.42 -1.99
N PHE A 70 7.42 10.33 -2.74
CA PHE A 70 6.84 9.08 -2.25
C PHE A 70 7.62 8.55 -1.03
N ALA A 71 8.95 8.46 -1.15
CA ALA A 71 9.78 7.90 -0.09
C ALA A 71 9.88 8.82 1.12
N ASP A 72 9.82 10.15 0.95
CA ASP A 72 9.74 11.11 2.06
C ASP A 72 8.52 10.83 2.93
N GLU A 73 7.34 10.76 2.30
CA GLU A 73 6.07 10.56 2.98
C GLU A 73 5.99 9.21 3.71
N ILE A 74 6.48 8.14 3.09
CA ILE A 74 6.50 6.81 3.72
C ILE A 74 7.54 6.74 4.85
N ALA A 75 8.72 7.36 4.70
CA ALA A 75 9.71 7.40 5.76
C ALA A 75 9.25 8.22 6.97
N GLU A 76 8.50 9.31 6.75
CA GLU A 76 7.87 10.09 7.82
C GLU A 76 6.82 9.26 8.58
N LEU A 77 5.95 8.55 7.86
CA LEU A 77 4.99 7.64 8.49
C LEU A 77 5.67 6.53 9.28
N LEU A 78 6.76 5.96 8.76
CA LEU A 78 7.52 4.92 9.45
C LEU A 78 8.22 5.47 10.70
N LYS A 79 8.74 6.70 10.67
CA LYS A 79 9.28 7.35 11.87
C LYS A 79 8.21 7.59 12.93
N ALA A 80 7.00 7.99 12.50
CA ALA A 80 5.90 8.29 13.41
C ALA A 80 5.25 7.03 14.00
N HIS A 81 5.11 5.96 13.20
CA HIS A 81 4.28 4.80 13.54
C HIS A 81 5.03 3.46 13.49
N GLY A 82 6.34 3.45 13.19
CA GLY A 82 7.16 2.24 13.12
C GLY A 82 7.74 1.77 14.45
N GLY A 83 7.35 2.39 15.58
CA GLY A 83 7.83 1.99 16.92
C GLY A 83 9.36 2.09 17.07
N GLY A 84 10.00 3.03 16.36
CA GLY A 84 11.47 3.18 16.33
C GLY A 84 12.19 2.25 15.34
N SER A 85 11.46 1.35 14.67
CA SER A 85 11.99 0.55 13.57
C SER A 85 11.89 1.30 12.25
N MET A 86 12.95 1.19 11.43
CA MET A 86 12.95 1.65 10.04
C MET A 86 12.82 0.48 9.05
N LYS A 87 12.40 -0.71 9.51
CA LYS A 87 12.14 -1.87 8.65
C LYS A 87 10.79 -1.74 7.96
N LEU A 88 10.78 -1.91 6.64
CA LEU A 88 9.59 -1.78 5.81
C LEU A 88 9.48 -2.95 4.83
N GLY A 89 8.36 -3.66 4.88
CA GLY A 89 8.01 -4.66 3.87
C GLY A 89 7.32 -4.02 2.68
N LEU A 90 7.70 -4.40 1.47
CA LEU A 90 7.05 -4.00 0.21
C LEU A 90 6.63 -5.26 -0.57
N ASP A 91 5.39 -5.29 -1.05
CA ASP A 91 4.85 -6.42 -1.82
C ASP A 91 5.12 -6.25 -3.32
N ARG A 92 4.79 -5.08 -3.85
CA ARG A 92 5.02 -4.69 -5.24
C ARG A 92 5.49 -3.25 -5.28
N CYS A 93 6.77 -3.07 -5.60
CA CYS A 93 7.42 -1.77 -5.66
C CYS A 93 8.34 -1.70 -6.88
N GLY A 94 8.46 -0.51 -7.48
CA GLY A 94 9.45 -0.20 -8.50
C GLY A 94 10.84 -0.02 -7.88
N HIS A 95 11.88 -0.29 -8.66
CA HIS A 95 13.28 -0.19 -8.22
C HIS A 95 13.63 1.21 -7.67
N LEU A 96 13.18 2.28 -8.35
CA LEU A 96 13.45 3.67 -7.95
C LEU A 96 12.88 4.01 -6.57
N GLN A 97 11.69 3.51 -6.27
CA GLN A 97 11.00 3.73 -4.99
C GLN A 97 11.74 3.02 -3.85
N ALA A 98 12.20 1.78 -4.06
CA ALA A 98 12.99 1.04 -3.08
C ALA A 98 14.32 1.77 -2.77
N LEU A 99 15.06 2.17 -3.81
CA LEU A 99 16.30 2.95 -3.64
C LEU A 99 16.04 4.29 -2.93
N ALA A 100 14.94 4.96 -3.23
CA ALA A 100 14.58 6.22 -2.59
C ALA A 100 14.27 6.05 -1.09
N LEU A 101 13.64 4.94 -0.71
CA LEU A 101 13.40 4.59 0.70
C LEU A 101 14.69 4.25 1.44
N GLU A 102 15.58 3.46 0.83
CA GLU A 102 16.88 3.12 1.42
C GLU A 102 17.75 4.37 1.65
N LYS A 103 17.73 5.35 0.73
CA LYS A 103 18.39 6.65 0.90
C LYS A 103 17.89 7.44 2.12
N ARG A 104 16.68 7.14 2.63
CA ARG A 104 16.09 7.74 3.83
C ARG A 104 16.32 6.91 5.10
N GLY A 105 17.13 5.86 5.00
CA GLY A 105 17.48 4.98 6.11
C GLY A 105 16.46 3.88 6.37
N CYS A 106 15.52 3.62 5.46
CA CYS A 106 14.63 2.48 5.56
C CYS A 106 15.38 1.18 5.23
N GLU A 107 15.15 0.12 6.00
CA GLU A 107 15.55 -1.24 5.66
C GLU A 107 14.40 -1.90 4.89
N VAL A 108 14.48 -1.88 3.56
CA VAL A 108 13.43 -2.38 2.66
C VAL A 108 13.58 -3.88 2.47
N ARG A 109 12.47 -4.62 2.59
CA ARG A 109 12.41 -6.07 2.33
C ARG A 109 11.22 -6.42 1.46
N ASP A 110 11.37 -7.43 0.61
CA ASP A 110 10.24 -8.07 -0.04
C ASP A 110 9.40 -8.79 1.02
N CYS A 111 8.09 -8.58 1.04
CA CYS A 111 7.17 -9.22 1.99
C CYS A 111 6.08 -10.07 1.31
N GLN A 112 6.23 -10.36 0.00
CA GLN A 112 5.22 -11.07 -0.77
C GLN A 112 5.02 -12.50 -0.24
N GLY A 113 6.10 -13.17 0.17
CA GLY A 113 6.04 -14.53 0.73
C GLY A 113 5.22 -14.59 2.02
N GLU A 114 5.46 -13.66 2.93
CA GLU A 114 4.76 -13.51 4.20
C GLU A 114 3.28 -13.18 3.99
N ILE A 115 2.98 -12.25 3.07
CA ILE A 115 1.59 -11.93 2.70
C ILE A 115 0.86 -13.16 2.17
N LEU A 116 1.50 -13.96 1.32
CA LEU A 116 0.89 -15.19 0.79
C LEU A 116 0.68 -16.23 1.90
N ALA A 117 1.63 -16.39 2.82
CA ALA A 117 1.50 -17.31 3.95
C ALA A 117 0.31 -16.94 4.85
N VAL A 118 0.16 -15.66 5.21
CA VAL A 118 -0.98 -15.18 6.01
C VAL A 118 -2.29 -15.38 5.25
N ARG A 119 -2.32 -15.07 3.95
CA ARG A 119 -3.51 -15.24 3.11
C ARG A 119 -3.92 -16.70 2.90
N ALA A 120 -3.03 -17.66 3.11
CA ALA A 120 -3.34 -19.07 2.92
C ALA A 120 -4.29 -19.61 3.99
N VAL A 121 -4.25 -19.05 5.21
CA VAL A 121 -5.13 -19.43 6.31
C VAL A 121 -6.38 -18.54 6.30
N LYS A 122 -7.56 -19.14 6.20
CA LYS A 122 -8.85 -18.43 6.13
C LYS A 122 -9.57 -18.39 7.46
N THR A 123 -10.13 -17.23 7.78
CA THR A 123 -11.10 -17.08 8.87
C THR A 123 -12.42 -17.79 8.53
N PRO A 124 -13.23 -18.16 9.54
CA PRO A 124 -14.58 -18.71 9.30
C PRO A 124 -15.45 -17.79 8.42
N GLU A 125 -15.31 -16.48 8.56
CA GLU A 125 -16.03 -15.47 7.77
C GLU A 125 -15.56 -15.45 6.31
N GLU A 126 -14.25 -15.50 6.06
CA GLU A 126 -13.72 -15.59 4.70
C GLU A 126 -14.19 -16.86 3.98
N VAL A 127 -14.27 -18.00 4.71
CA VAL A 127 -14.78 -19.25 4.13
C VAL A 127 -16.24 -19.11 3.69
N LYS A 128 -17.09 -18.46 4.50
CA LYS A 128 -18.49 -18.17 4.11
C LYS A 128 -18.55 -17.30 2.86
N CYS A 129 -17.71 -16.27 2.76
CA CYS A 129 -17.64 -15.42 1.56
C CYS A 129 -17.23 -16.22 0.32
N LEU A 130 -16.27 -17.13 0.44
CA LEU A 130 -15.84 -18.00 -0.67
C LEU A 130 -16.99 -18.92 -1.13
N GLN A 131 -17.71 -19.53 -0.19
CA GLN A 131 -18.87 -20.37 -0.52
C GLN A 131 -19.94 -19.60 -1.30
N VAL A 132 -20.26 -18.37 -0.88
CA VAL A 132 -21.22 -17.51 -1.59
C VAL A 132 -20.73 -17.14 -2.99
N SER A 133 -19.43 -16.93 -3.20
CA SER A 133 -18.88 -16.55 -4.51
C SER A 133 -18.92 -17.65 -5.57
N MET A 134 -19.13 -18.90 -5.16
CA MET A 134 -19.19 -20.07 -6.05
C MET A 134 -20.62 -20.56 -6.31
N ALA A 135 -21.61 -19.99 -5.62
CA ALA A 135 -23.03 -20.29 -5.81
C ALA A 135 -23.58 -19.54 -7.03
#